data_AF-A0A7Y4L9H0-F1
#
_entry.id   AF-A0A7Y4L9H0-F1
#
_cell.length_a   1.000
_cell.length_b   1.000
_cell.length_c   1.000
_cell.angle_alpha   90.00
_cell.angle_beta   90.00
_cell.angle_gamma   90.00
#
_symmetry.space_group_name_H-M   'P 1'
#
loop_
_entity.id
_entity.type
_entity.pdbx_description
1 polymer ?
#
loop_
_entity_poly.entity_id
_entity_poly.type
_entity_poly.pdbx_seq_one_letter_code
_entity_poly.pdbx_strand_id
1 'polypeptide(L)'
;MNTEQLKLLRDNAKLADLDRSWASLQRFLALVNPADIMAICDELLALRAGNSKTPSIRPSKQALEHILQAEVAVPSCDKIKNGYAIRYAGFTYDESKEGPEDGALWTAQERYIHQLRESGELPTFIKQLEQEAFIPTWQLTVEVGKRKNYEGTLIFRYIREDHAVTQQLSFL
;
A
#
# COMPACT_ATOMS: atom_id res chain seq x y z
N MET A 1 8.94 -10.66 18.49
CA MET A 1 9.12 -10.32 19.94
C MET A 1 7.88 -9.65 20.54
N ASN A 2 7.60 -9.86 21.82
CA ASN A 2 6.56 -9.13 22.56
C ASN A 2 7.11 -7.81 23.18
N THR A 3 6.21 -6.98 23.73
CA THR A 3 6.54 -5.65 24.28
C THR A 3 7.61 -5.69 25.38
N GLU A 4 7.57 -6.67 26.27
CA GLU A 4 8.54 -6.77 27.37
C GLU A 4 9.91 -7.21 26.88
N GLN A 5 9.96 -8.10 25.89
CA GLN A 5 11.22 -8.47 25.21
C GLN A 5 11.84 -7.28 24.49
N LEU A 6 11.03 -6.44 23.84
CA LEU A 6 11.51 -5.22 23.16
C LEU A 6 12.07 -4.19 24.15
N LYS A 7 11.41 -4.00 25.30
CA LYS A 7 11.92 -3.13 26.37
C LYS A 7 13.27 -3.63 26.90
N LEU A 8 13.37 -4.93 27.18
CA LEU A 8 14.59 -5.55 27.66
C LEU A 8 15.75 -5.43 26.65
N LEU A 9 15.48 -5.68 25.36
CA LEU A 9 16.45 -5.52 24.28
C LEU A 9 16.95 -4.07 24.20
N ARG A 10 16.03 -3.09 24.22
CA ARG A 10 16.34 -1.66 24.19
C ARG A 10 17.18 -1.22 25.38
N ASP A 11 16.83 -1.67 26.58
CA ASP A 11 17.52 -1.24 27.80
C ASP A 11 18.94 -1.83 27.86
N ASN A 12 19.13 -3.08 27.42
CA ASN A 12 20.48 -3.65 27.27
C ASN A 12 21.28 -3.01 26.12
N ALA A 13 20.63 -2.63 25.02
CA ALA A 13 21.30 -1.88 23.94
C ALA A 13 21.81 -0.52 24.43
N LYS A 14 21.03 0.20 25.24
CA LYS A 14 21.46 1.46 25.87
C LYS A 14 22.64 1.27 26.81
N LEU A 15 22.60 0.24 27.64
CA LEU A 15 23.71 -0.09 28.54
C LEU A 15 24.98 -0.44 27.76
N ALA A 16 24.86 -1.21 26.68
CA ALA A 16 25.97 -1.55 25.79
C ALA A 16 26.59 -0.31 25.12
N ASP A 17 25.78 0.66 24.70
CA ASP A 17 26.25 1.91 24.07
C ASP A 17 26.94 2.86 25.07
N LEU A 18 26.41 2.97 26.29
CA LEU A 18 26.92 3.85 27.34
C LEU A 18 28.17 3.30 28.04
N ASP A 19 28.12 2.05 28.50
CA ASP A 19 29.18 1.42 29.32
C ASP A 19 30.30 0.83 28.46
N ARG A 20 29.96 0.31 27.26
CA ARG A 20 30.90 -0.27 26.28
C ARG A 20 31.83 -1.37 26.82
N SER A 21 31.55 -1.89 28.02
CA SER A 21 32.31 -3.01 28.57
C SER A 21 31.93 -4.31 27.87
N TRP A 22 32.85 -5.27 27.88
CA TRP A 22 32.61 -6.61 27.33
C TRP A 22 31.38 -7.29 27.98
N ALA A 23 31.19 -7.13 29.28
CA ALA A 23 30.07 -7.71 30.00
C ALA A 23 28.71 -7.11 29.58
N SER A 24 28.68 -5.83 29.23
CA SER A 24 27.47 -5.16 28.73
C SER A 24 27.19 -5.51 27.26
N LEU A 25 28.24 -5.60 26.43
CA LEU A 25 28.13 -6.10 25.05
C LEU A 25 27.63 -7.55 24.99
N GLN A 26 28.20 -8.44 25.81
CA GLN A 26 27.81 -9.84 25.85
C GLN A 26 26.34 -10.02 26.28
N ARG A 27 25.87 -9.24 27.25
CA ARG A 27 24.45 -9.24 27.68
C ARG A 27 23.51 -8.81 26.58
N PHE A 28 23.87 -7.78 25.82
CA PHE A 28 23.11 -7.35 24.65
C PHE A 28 23.09 -8.43 23.56
N LEU A 29 24.26 -8.96 23.18
CA LEU A 29 24.37 -9.97 22.12
C LEU A 29 23.61 -11.27 22.44
N ALA A 30 23.49 -11.65 23.72
CA ALA A 30 22.70 -12.80 24.14
C ALA A 30 21.19 -12.65 23.91
N LEU A 31 20.70 -11.42 23.72
CA LEU A 31 19.28 -11.11 23.47
C LEU A 31 18.98 -10.86 21.99
N VAL A 32 20.01 -10.72 21.14
CA VAL A 32 19.84 -10.37 19.72
C VAL A 32 19.60 -11.62 18.89
N ASN A 33 18.45 -11.70 18.24
CA ASN A 33 18.15 -12.66 17.17
C ASN A 33 18.06 -11.92 15.84
N PRO A 34 18.91 -12.21 14.84
CA PRO A 34 18.88 -11.54 13.55
C PRO A 34 17.51 -11.51 12.86
N ALA A 35 16.71 -12.58 12.98
CA ALA A 35 15.38 -12.64 12.38
C ALA A 35 14.40 -11.65 13.03
N ASP A 36 14.43 -11.55 14.36
CA ASP A 36 13.61 -10.58 15.09
C ASP A 36 14.03 -9.13 14.78
N ILE A 37 15.34 -8.88 14.62
CA ILE A 37 15.84 -7.54 14.23
C ILE A 37 15.35 -7.15 12.84
N MET A 38 15.42 -8.06 11.85
CA MET A 38 14.89 -7.79 10.52
C MET A 38 13.39 -7.47 10.56
N ALA A 39 12.59 -8.26 11.31
CA ALA A 39 11.16 -8.00 11.47
C ALA A 39 10.89 -6.62 12.11
N ILE A 40 11.63 -6.23 13.17
CA ILE A 40 11.51 -4.91 13.79
C ILE A 40 11.86 -3.79 12.80
N CYS A 41 12.91 -3.98 11.99
CA CYS A 41 13.29 -3.02 10.96
C CYS A 41 12.22 -2.88 9.88
N ASP A 42 11.64 -3.98 9.42
CA ASP A 42 10.56 -3.98 8.43
C ASP A 42 9.29 -3.29 8.98
N GLU A 43 8.91 -3.57 10.23
CA GLU A 43 7.82 -2.89 10.93
C GLU A 43 8.07 -1.38 11.04
N LEU A 44 9.29 -0.96 11.43
CA LEU A 44 9.66 0.46 11.52
C LEU A 44 9.67 1.14 10.15
N LEU A 45 10.13 0.46 9.10
CA LEU A 45 10.09 0.98 7.74
C LEU A 45 8.65 1.12 7.25
N ALA A 46 7.78 0.17 7.55
CA ALA A 46 6.36 0.23 7.22
C ALA A 46 5.65 1.36 8.00
N LEU A 47 5.94 1.53 9.29
CA LEU A 47 5.44 2.65 10.10
C LEU A 47 5.95 4.01 9.61
N ARG A 48 7.21 4.10 9.18
CA ARG A 48 7.78 5.33 8.61
C ARG A 48 7.18 5.67 7.25
N ALA A 49 6.93 4.66 6.41
CA ALA A 49 6.19 4.83 5.16
C ALA A 49 4.75 5.30 5.44
N GLY A 50 4.12 4.76 6.48
CA GLY A 50 2.82 5.22 6.97
C GLY A 50 2.82 6.68 7.43
N ASN A 51 3.78 7.08 8.27
CA ASN A 51 3.91 8.43 8.81
C ASN A 51 4.37 9.49 7.78
N SER A 52 4.62 9.11 6.53
CA SER A 52 4.95 10.06 5.47
C SER A 52 3.78 11.03 5.21
N LYS A 53 4.09 12.28 4.82
CA LYS A 53 3.05 13.27 4.47
C LYS A 53 2.20 12.84 3.27
N THR A 54 2.73 11.95 2.44
CA THR A 54 2.13 11.42 1.22
C THR A 54 2.36 9.91 1.21
N PRO A 55 1.34 9.08 0.89
CA PRO A 55 1.51 7.64 0.78
C PRO A 55 2.45 7.32 -0.40
N SER A 56 3.23 6.25 -0.27
CA SER A 56 4.05 5.77 -1.37
C SER A 56 3.18 5.16 -2.47
N ILE A 57 3.51 5.39 -3.75
CA ILE A 57 2.88 4.70 -4.88
C ILE A 57 3.27 3.22 -4.95
N ARG A 58 4.40 2.84 -4.34
CA ARG A 58 5.03 1.53 -4.50
C ARG A 58 4.12 0.36 -4.13
N PRO A 59 3.42 0.34 -2.98
CA PRO A 59 2.51 -0.77 -2.64
C PRO A 59 1.41 -0.98 -3.69
N SER A 60 0.73 0.11 -4.10
CA SER A 60 -0.31 0.02 -5.14
C SER A 60 0.23 -0.44 -6.50
N LYS A 61 1.45 -0.01 -6.87
CA LYS A 61 2.08 -0.39 -8.13
C LYS A 61 2.44 -1.88 -8.11
N GLN A 62 3.11 -2.33 -7.04
CA GLN A 62 3.51 -3.73 -6.88
C GLN A 62 2.30 -4.67 -6.86
N ALA A 63 1.22 -4.31 -6.16
CA ALA A 63 -0.02 -5.09 -6.14
C ALA A 63 -0.61 -5.23 -7.55
N LEU A 64 -0.66 -4.14 -8.33
CA LEU A 64 -1.17 -4.21 -9.69
C LEU A 64 -0.28 -5.03 -10.63
N GLU A 65 1.03 -4.84 -10.59
CA GLU A 65 1.96 -5.59 -11.44
C GLU A 65 1.94 -7.07 -11.10
N HIS A 66 1.79 -7.41 -9.82
CA HIS A 66 1.65 -8.78 -9.35
C HIS A 66 0.35 -9.43 -9.84
N ILE A 67 -0.80 -8.75 -9.75
CA ILE A 67 -2.07 -9.34 -10.19
C ILE A 67 -2.18 -9.38 -11.72
N LEU A 68 -1.78 -8.31 -12.41
CA LEU A 68 -1.88 -8.21 -13.86
C LEU A 68 -0.76 -8.97 -14.59
N GLN A 69 0.29 -9.39 -13.87
CA GLN A 69 1.48 -10.04 -14.45
C GLN A 69 2.11 -9.21 -15.59
N ALA A 70 2.05 -7.89 -15.46
CA ALA A 70 2.46 -6.93 -16.48
C ALA A 70 2.95 -5.64 -15.82
N GLU A 71 3.84 -4.91 -16.50
CA GLU A 71 4.22 -3.57 -16.07
C GLU A 71 3.03 -2.62 -16.18
N VAL A 72 2.82 -1.80 -15.13
CA VAL A 72 1.78 -0.78 -15.12
C VAL A 72 2.36 0.62 -15.24
N ALA A 73 1.59 1.48 -15.91
CA ALA A 73 1.91 2.88 -16.10
C ALA A 73 2.14 3.59 -14.76
N VAL A 74 2.95 4.65 -14.78
CA VAL A 74 3.19 5.49 -13.61
C VAL A 74 1.89 6.20 -13.24
N PRO A 75 1.40 6.06 -12.00
CA PRO A 75 0.14 6.68 -11.58
C PRO A 75 0.32 8.18 -11.30
N SER A 76 -0.80 8.92 -11.29
CA SER A 76 -0.86 10.22 -10.65
C SER A 76 -1.05 10.07 -9.13
N CYS A 77 -0.59 11.05 -8.34
CA CYS A 77 -0.84 11.10 -6.90
C CYS A 77 -1.44 12.46 -6.54
N ASP A 78 -2.75 12.49 -6.35
CA ASP A 78 -3.51 13.71 -6.10
C ASP A 78 -3.81 13.88 -4.62
N LYS A 79 -3.60 15.08 -4.08
CA LYS A 79 -4.07 15.42 -2.72
C LYS A 79 -5.59 15.57 -2.73
N ILE A 80 -6.27 14.91 -1.80
CA ILE A 80 -7.72 15.02 -1.59
C ILE A 80 -8.02 15.55 -0.18
N LYS A 81 -9.28 15.91 0.09
CA LYS A 81 -9.71 16.55 1.35
C LYS A 81 -9.17 15.87 2.61
N ASN A 82 -9.17 14.53 2.65
CA ASN A 82 -8.84 13.74 3.84
C ASN A 82 -7.60 12.83 3.64
N GLY A 83 -6.80 13.05 2.60
CA GLY A 83 -5.69 12.15 2.27
C GLY A 83 -5.19 12.30 0.84
N TYR A 84 -4.94 11.18 0.17
CA TYR A 84 -4.45 11.14 -1.21
C TYR A 84 -5.18 10.11 -2.06
N ALA A 85 -5.26 10.37 -3.36
CA ALA A 85 -5.74 9.43 -4.35
C ALA A 85 -4.61 9.12 -5.34
N ILE A 86 -4.18 7.86 -5.38
CA ILE A 86 -3.23 7.37 -6.38
C ILE A 86 -4.05 6.79 -7.54
N ARG A 87 -3.85 7.33 -8.75
CA ARG A 87 -4.72 7.08 -9.90
C ARG A 87 -3.94 6.44 -11.04
N TYR A 88 -4.36 5.24 -11.42
CA TYR A 88 -3.89 4.56 -12.62
C TYR A 88 -4.92 4.81 -13.71
N ALA A 89 -4.61 5.76 -14.60
CA ALA A 89 -5.49 6.11 -15.69
C ALA A 89 -5.73 4.90 -16.60
N GLY A 90 -6.97 4.74 -17.05
CA GLY A 90 -7.36 3.70 -17.99
C GLY A 90 -8.71 4.02 -18.62
N PHE A 91 -8.82 3.71 -19.90
CA PHE A 91 -10.00 3.93 -20.71
C PHE A 91 -10.99 2.77 -20.62
N THR A 92 -12.21 2.96 -21.14
CA THR A 92 -13.15 1.85 -21.33
C THR A 92 -12.66 1.01 -22.51
N TYR A 93 -12.34 -0.26 -22.25
CA TYR A 93 -11.94 -1.21 -23.28
C TYR A 93 -13.06 -1.47 -24.30
N ASP A 94 -12.67 -1.53 -25.58
CA ASP A 94 -13.56 -1.79 -26.71
C ASP A 94 -12.87 -2.79 -27.65
N GLU A 95 -13.40 -4.02 -27.70
CA GLU A 95 -12.85 -5.14 -28.50
C GLU A 95 -12.87 -4.88 -30.00
N SER A 96 -13.72 -3.95 -30.46
CA SER A 96 -13.80 -3.59 -31.88
C SER A 96 -12.66 -2.68 -32.35
N LYS A 97 -11.84 -2.21 -31.42
CA LYS A 97 -10.74 -1.27 -31.67
C LYS A 97 -9.41 -1.85 -31.23
N GLU A 98 -8.35 -1.43 -31.91
CA GLU A 98 -6.98 -1.81 -31.56
C GLU A 98 -6.49 -1.13 -30.27
N GLY A 99 -7.01 0.07 -29.99
CA GLY A 99 -6.73 0.83 -28.77
C GLY A 99 -7.70 1.99 -28.51
N PRO A 100 -7.45 2.75 -27.43
CA PRO A 100 -8.33 3.84 -26.99
C PRO A 100 -8.34 5.03 -27.94
N GLU A 101 -7.21 5.28 -28.62
CA GLU A 101 -6.98 6.37 -29.56
C GLU A 101 -6.13 5.83 -30.73
N ASP A 102 -6.10 6.56 -31.84
CA ASP A 102 -5.36 6.15 -33.04
C ASP A 102 -3.86 5.97 -32.74
N GLY A 103 -3.33 4.79 -33.05
CA GLY A 103 -1.93 4.44 -32.82
C GLY A 103 -1.59 3.99 -31.39
N ALA A 104 -2.58 3.89 -30.49
CA ALA A 104 -2.41 3.29 -29.17
C ALA A 104 -2.89 1.83 -29.15
N LEU A 105 -2.41 1.04 -28.18
CA LEU A 105 -2.91 -0.29 -27.87
C LEU A 105 -3.59 -0.31 -26.50
N TRP A 106 -4.60 -1.15 -26.35
CA TRP A 106 -5.21 -1.40 -25.03
C TRP A 106 -4.22 -2.00 -24.04
N THR A 107 -4.13 -1.41 -22.86
CA THR A 107 -3.29 -1.85 -21.76
C THR A 107 -3.83 -3.13 -21.11
N ALA A 108 -2.95 -3.85 -20.40
CA ALA A 108 -3.35 -5.02 -19.61
C ALA A 108 -4.41 -4.68 -18.56
N GLN A 109 -4.28 -3.51 -17.92
CA GLN A 109 -5.24 -3.01 -16.93
C GLN A 109 -6.66 -2.86 -17.52
N GLU A 110 -6.78 -2.23 -18.70
CA GLU A 110 -8.09 -1.96 -19.33
C GLU A 110 -8.78 -3.26 -19.74
N ARG A 111 -8.03 -4.18 -20.36
CA ARG A 111 -8.52 -5.52 -20.73
C ARG A 111 -8.97 -6.31 -19.51
N TYR A 112 -8.16 -6.31 -18.45
CA TYR A 112 -8.44 -7.08 -17.23
C TYR A 112 -9.68 -6.54 -16.50
N ILE A 113 -9.80 -5.21 -16.37
CA ILE A 113 -10.97 -4.60 -15.74
C ILE A 113 -12.25 -4.88 -16.54
N HIS A 114 -12.16 -4.86 -17.87
CA HIS A 114 -13.29 -5.22 -18.72
C HIS A 114 -13.73 -6.66 -18.46
N GLN A 115 -12.79 -7.61 -18.50
CA GLN A 115 -13.07 -9.03 -18.22
C GLN A 115 -13.72 -9.22 -16.83
N LEU A 116 -13.21 -8.55 -15.79
CA LEU A 116 -13.77 -8.61 -14.43
C LEU A 116 -15.19 -8.02 -14.32
N ARG A 117 -15.55 -7.08 -15.19
CA ARG A 117 -16.92 -6.56 -15.25
C ARG A 117 -17.86 -7.55 -15.91
N GLU A 118 -17.41 -8.21 -16.97
CA GLU A 118 -18.18 -9.26 -17.65
C GLU A 118 -18.37 -10.49 -16.75
N SER A 119 -17.34 -10.89 -16.01
CA SER A 119 -17.41 -12.03 -15.08
C SER A 119 -18.10 -11.69 -13.75
N GLY A 120 -18.27 -10.40 -13.43
CA GLY A 120 -18.83 -9.95 -12.15
C GLY A 120 -17.88 -10.05 -10.95
N GLU A 121 -16.59 -10.31 -11.19
CA GLU A 121 -15.58 -10.54 -10.15
C GLU A 121 -14.85 -9.25 -9.71
N LEU A 122 -15.25 -8.10 -10.25
CA LEU A 122 -14.70 -6.79 -9.88
C LEU A 122 -14.64 -6.54 -8.36
N PRO A 123 -15.66 -6.87 -7.55
CA PRO A 123 -15.59 -6.68 -6.09
C PRO A 123 -14.50 -7.53 -5.41
N THR A 124 -14.24 -8.73 -5.92
CA THR A 124 -13.19 -9.62 -5.39
C THR A 124 -11.81 -9.06 -5.69
N PHE A 125 -11.61 -8.60 -6.92
CA PHE A 125 -10.38 -7.94 -7.34
C PHE A 125 -10.08 -6.67 -6.52
N ILE A 126 -11.09 -5.83 -6.27
CA ILE A 126 -10.96 -4.63 -5.43
C ILE A 126 -10.47 -5.02 -4.02
N LYS A 127 -11.08 -6.02 -3.40
CA LYS A 127 -10.67 -6.49 -2.06
C LYS A 127 -9.25 -7.03 -2.04
N GLN A 128 -8.84 -7.74 -3.09
CA GLN A 128 -7.46 -8.24 -3.21
C GLN A 128 -6.47 -7.09 -3.28
N LEU A 129 -6.75 -6.05 -4.08
CA LEU A 129 -5.92 -4.85 -4.15
C LEU A 129 -5.84 -4.10 -2.82
N GLU A 130 -6.95 -4.01 -2.08
CA GLU A 130 -6.98 -3.39 -0.75
C GLU A 130 -6.09 -4.13 0.26
N GLN A 131 -6.00 -5.46 0.16
CA GLN A 131 -5.15 -6.28 1.00
C GLN A 131 -3.67 -6.15 0.63
N GLU A 132 -3.34 -6.25 -0.66
CA GLU A 132 -1.95 -6.25 -1.13
C GLU A 132 -1.31 -4.85 -1.11
N ALA A 133 -2.09 -3.78 -1.29
CA ALA A 133 -1.59 -2.40 -1.32
C ALA A 133 -1.71 -1.65 0.01
N PHE A 134 -1.97 -2.37 1.12
CA PHE A 134 -2.16 -1.80 2.46
C PHE A 134 -0.92 -1.04 2.96
N ILE A 135 -1.16 0.08 3.66
CA ILE A 135 -0.11 0.85 4.37
C ILE A 135 -0.55 1.03 5.83
N PRO A 136 0.24 0.58 6.84
CA PRO A 136 -0.16 0.46 8.25
C PRO A 136 -0.71 1.67 9.01
N THR A 137 -0.82 2.85 8.40
CA THR A 137 -1.39 4.08 9.03
C THR A 137 -2.35 4.81 8.10
N TRP A 138 -2.72 4.18 6.99
CA TRP A 138 -3.65 4.73 6.02
C TRP A 138 -4.81 3.77 5.87
N GLN A 139 -6.02 4.30 6.00
CA GLN A 139 -7.20 3.58 5.54
C GLN A 139 -7.20 3.59 4.01
N LEU A 140 -7.09 2.41 3.41
CA LEU A 140 -7.17 2.23 1.97
C LEU A 140 -8.60 1.89 1.55
N THR A 141 -9.06 2.54 0.48
CA THR A 141 -10.22 2.09 -0.30
C THR A 141 -9.83 2.11 -1.77
N VAL A 142 -10.17 1.04 -2.50
CA VAL A 142 -9.90 0.96 -3.94
C VAL A 142 -11.21 1.13 -4.71
N GLU A 143 -11.19 2.01 -5.71
CA GLU A 143 -12.33 2.27 -6.59
C GLU A 143 -11.94 2.05 -8.05
N VAL A 144 -12.88 1.52 -8.82
CA VAL A 144 -12.77 1.42 -10.29
C VAL A 144 -13.66 2.49 -10.91
N GLY A 145 -13.19 3.15 -11.96
CA GLY A 145 -13.92 4.20 -12.67
C GLY A 145 -15.30 3.71 -13.14
N LYS A 146 -16.32 4.58 -13.05
CA LYS A 146 -17.70 4.25 -13.46
C LYS A 146 -18.22 5.13 -14.59
N ARG A 147 -17.41 6.08 -15.04
CA ARG A 147 -17.79 7.03 -16.08
C ARG A 147 -17.44 6.40 -17.42
N LYS A 148 -18.35 6.58 -18.40
CA LYS A 148 -18.10 6.27 -19.80
C LYS A 148 -16.74 6.85 -20.23
N ASN A 149 -15.94 6.05 -20.92
CA ASN A 149 -14.55 6.31 -21.34
C ASN A 149 -13.47 6.18 -20.25
N TYR A 150 -13.81 5.97 -18.98
CA TYR A 150 -12.83 5.87 -17.87
C TYR A 150 -13.05 4.62 -17.01
N GLU A 151 -13.76 3.62 -17.51
CA GLU A 151 -14.13 2.44 -16.73
C GLU A 151 -12.94 1.53 -16.39
N GLY A 152 -11.84 1.66 -17.12
CA GLY A 152 -10.56 1.02 -16.85
C GLY A 152 -9.69 1.78 -15.84
N THR A 153 -10.11 2.93 -15.30
CA THR A 153 -9.30 3.68 -14.32
C THR A 153 -9.37 3.03 -12.94
N LEU A 154 -8.23 2.89 -12.25
CA LEU A 154 -8.15 2.45 -10.84
C LEU A 154 -7.72 3.59 -9.92
N ILE A 155 -8.33 3.65 -8.74
CA ILE A 155 -8.13 4.73 -7.77
C ILE A 155 -7.89 4.13 -6.39
N PHE A 156 -6.68 4.28 -5.87
CA PHE A 156 -6.31 3.89 -4.51
C PHE A 156 -6.41 5.12 -3.61
N ARG A 157 -7.39 5.13 -2.72
CA ARG A 157 -7.63 6.24 -1.80
C ARG A 157 -7.05 5.91 -0.46
N TYR A 158 -6.03 6.65 -0.07
CA TYR A 158 -5.39 6.55 1.23
C TYR A 158 -5.86 7.72 2.10
N ILE A 159 -6.65 7.41 3.13
CA ILE A 159 -7.17 8.37 4.11
C ILE A 159 -6.40 8.20 5.41
N ARG A 160 -6.05 9.29 6.10
CA ARG A 160 -5.41 9.20 7.42
C ARG A 160 -6.41 8.75 8.47
N GLU A 161 -6.02 7.82 9.33
CA GLU A 161 -6.88 7.27 10.40
C GLU A 161 -7.50 8.37 11.28
N ASP A 162 -6.77 9.45 11.57
CA ASP A 162 -7.24 10.62 12.33
C ASP A 162 -8.54 11.23 11.75
N HIS A 163 -8.70 11.22 10.42
CA HIS A 163 -9.87 11.75 9.71
C HIS A 163 -10.96 10.70 9.47
N ALA A 164 -10.61 9.41 9.47
CA ALA A 164 -11.53 8.30 9.29
C ALA A 164 -12.46 8.12 10.50
N VAL A 165 -11.89 8.21 11.71
CA VAL A 165 -12.63 8.09 12.98
C VAL A 165 -13.63 9.24 13.15
N THR A 166 -13.30 10.45 12.69
CA THR A 166 -14.20 11.60 12.78
C THR A 166 -15.48 11.42 11.93
N GLN A 167 -15.40 10.73 10.80
CA GLN A 167 -16.58 10.51 9.94
C GLN A 167 -17.54 9.45 10.49
N GLN A 168 -17.04 8.38 11.11
CA GLN A 168 -17.91 7.36 11.71
C GLN A 168 -18.69 7.91 12.92
N LEU A 169 -18.12 8.85 13.67
CA LEU A 169 -18.78 9.48 14.82
C LEU A 169 -19.78 10.58 14.44
N SER A 170 -19.80 11.04 13.19
CA SER A 170 -20.74 12.07 12.71
C SER A 170 -22.03 11.52 12.09
N PHE A 171 -22.24 10.19 12.12
CA PHE A 171 -23.46 9.51 11.65
C PHE A 171 -24.18 8.72 12.75
N LEU A 172 -23.86 8.98 14.03
CA LEU A 172 -24.60 8.51 15.21
C LEU A 172 -25.16 9.73 15.94
#